data_AF-A0AAU7TJY5-F1
#
_entry.id   AF-A0AAU7TJY5-F1
#
_cell.length_a   1.000
_cell.length_b   1.000
_cell.length_c   1.000
_cell.angle_alpha   90.00
_cell.angle_beta   90.00
_cell.angle_gamma   90.00
#
_symmetry.space_group_name_H-M   'P 1'
#
loop_
_entity.id
_entity.type
_entity.pdbx_description
1 polymer ?
#
loop_
_entity_poly.entity_id
_entity_poly.type
_entity_poly.pdbx_seq_one_letter_code
_entity_poly.pdbx_strand_id
1 'polypeptide(L)'
;MPDTDDDQSVELVPDQREQGDDDTEAARERRTAQARAEADNDLSRNLAESDAERRAEEDEDLRQDEEDQEARAERIEQAVKDQQELDEHRDREQVKDATAETTRAMQLAYADELARDRYRQYAANDKQRSLSDRAHGGHLLDEAAAHPDEAGSAALSAEGRRFQNAATIEERKYYSDHSIAEAYDASAREHRREAAEAQPSASEAVRKAPEEPPEAQLPQARRHVRGPGRVRNRQGKAVKPNRASEPDLEI
;
A
#
# COMPACT_ATOMS: atom_id res chain seq x y z
N MET A 1 -61.86 -36.09 92.62
CA MET A 1 -62.42 -34.89 91.97
C MET A 1 -61.48 -34.52 90.82
N PRO A 2 -61.84 -34.67 89.54
CA PRO A 2 -62.93 -35.45 88.90
C PRO A 2 -62.37 -36.49 87.88
N ASP A 3 -63.04 -37.64 87.68
CA ASP A 3 -63.89 -38.03 86.50
C ASP A 3 -63.03 -38.49 85.30
N THR A 4 -63.16 -39.66 84.66
CA THR A 4 -64.15 -40.76 84.69
C THR A 4 -63.53 -41.95 83.94
N ASP A 5 -63.95 -43.14 84.32
CA ASP A 5 -63.70 -44.45 83.70
C ASP A 5 -64.13 -44.50 82.21
N ASP A 6 -63.54 -45.42 81.44
CA ASP A 6 -64.28 -46.58 80.94
C ASP A 6 -63.37 -47.48 80.08
N ASP A 7 -62.88 -48.52 80.75
CA ASP A 7 -62.44 -49.76 80.16
C ASP A 7 -63.66 -50.55 79.62
N GLN A 8 -63.41 -51.27 78.52
CA GLN A 8 -64.05 -52.52 78.10
C GLN A 8 -65.20 -52.50 77.07
N SER A 9 -65.00 -53.44 76.14
CA SER A 9 -66.02 -54.22 75.42
C SER A 9 -66.83 -53.51 74.34
N VAL A 10 -66.23 -53.39 73.15
CA VAL A 10 -67.02 -53.48 71.92
C VAL A 10 -67.36 -54.95 71.70
N GLU A 11 -68.59 -55.32 72.01
CA GLU A 11 -69.19 -56.59 71.62
C GLU A 11 -69.04 -56.78 70.09
N LEU A 12 -68.25 -57.77 69.69
CA LEU A 12 -68.37 -58.38 68.38
C LEU A 12 -69.64 -59.24 68.39
N VAL A 13 -70.76 -58.64 68.01
CA VAL A 13 -71.95 -59.39 67.61
C VAL A 13 -71.75 -59.84 66.16
N PRO A 14 -71.71 -61.16 65.88
CA PRO A 14 -71.71 -61.65 64.53
C PRO A 14 -73.16 -61.85 64.11
N ASP A 15 -73.71 -61.00 63.24
CA ASP A 15 -74.83 -61.47 62.45
C ASP A 15 -75.03 -60.72 61.13
N GLN A 16 -75.27 -61.57 60.12
CA GLN A 16 -75.95 -61.28 58.86
C GLN A 16 -75.13 -60.67 57.72
N ARG A 17 -74.42 -61.57 57.06
CA ARG A 17 -74.41 -61.64 55.59
C ARG A 17 -75.86 -61.75 55.08
N GLU A 18 -76.31 -60.74 54.36
CA GLU A 18 -77.29 -60.83 53.28
C GLU A 18 -76.88 -59.74 52.28
N GLN A 19 -75.90 -59.99 51.40
CA GLN A 19 -76.15 -60.35 50.01
C GLN A 19 -77.38 -59.65 49.41
N GLY A 20 -77.29 -58.32 49.29
CA GLY A 20 -78.03 -57.54 48.30
C GLY A 20 -77.10 -57.22 47.12
N ASP A 21 -76.74 -58.25 46.34
CA ASP A 21 -76.17 -58.06 45.01
C ASP A 21 -77.29 -57.52 44.10
N ASP A 22 -77.47 -56.20 44.06
CA ASP A 22 -78.19 -55.52 42.97
C ASP A 22 -77.27 -55.47 41.73
N ASP A 23 -76.86 -56.67 41.29
CA ASP A 23 -76.29 -56.96 39.99
C ASP A 23 -77.41 -56.98 38.94
N THR A 24 -78.07 -55.84 38.75
CA THR A 24 -78.82 -55.66 37.50
C THR A 24 -77.80 -55.50 36.38
N GLU A 25 -77.94 -56.29 35.30
CA GLU A 25 -77.04 -56.21 34.14
C GLU A 25 -76.88 -54.76 33.66
N ALA A 26 -77.96 -53.96 33.73
CA ALA A 26 -77.98 -52.55 33.37
C ALA A 26 -77.03 -51.65 34.20
N ALA A 27 -76.80 -51.94 35.49
CA ALA A 27 -75.89 -51.15 36.34
C ALA A 27 -74.41 -51.52 36.11
N ARG A 28 -74.11 -52.80 35.82
CA ARG A 28 -72.79 -53.26 35.37
C ARG A 28 -72.46 -52.74 33.98
N GLU A 29 -73.45 -52.72 33.09
CA GLU A 29 -73.30 -52.20 31.73
C GLU A 29 -73.03 -50.68 31.73
N ARG A 30 -73.67 -49.90 32.60
CA ARG A 30 -73.36 -48.47 32.79
C ARG A 30 -71.95 -48.23 33.35
N ARG A 31 -71.52 -48.98 34.37
CA ARG A 31 -70.16 -48.86 34.92
C ARG A 31 -69.08 -49.25 33.91
N THR A 32 -69.31 -50.31 33.14
CA THR A 32 -68.37 -50.70 32.07
C THR A 32 -68.37 -49.73 30.90
N ALA A 33 -69.52 -49.16 30.53
CA ALA A 33 -69.59 -48.08 29.53
C ALA A 33 -68.88 -46.81 30.02
N GLN A 34 -69.03 -46.45 31.30
CA GLN A 34 -68.37 -45.28 31.89
C GLN A 34 -66.85 -45.49 32.00
N ALA A 35 -66.40 -46.68 32.40
CA ALA A 35 -64.98 -47.04 32.40
C ALA A 35 -64.37 -47.07 30.99
N ARG A 36 -65.13 -47.49 29.97
CA ARG A 36 -64.70 -47.39 28.56
C ARG A 36 -64.61 -45.94 28.09
N ALA A 37 -65.58 -45.10 28.46
CA ALA A 37 -65.57 -43.68 28.11
C ALA A 37 -64.44 -42.90 28.82
N GLU A 38 -64.11 -43.26 30.05
CA GLU A 38 -62.95 -42.71 30.77
C GLU A 38 -61.63 -43.19 30.16
N ALA A 39 -61.52 -44.48 29.84
CA ALA A 39 -60.34 -45.02 29.15
C ALA A 39 -60.12 -44.39 27.76
N ASP A 40 -61.19 -44.18 26.99
CA ASP A 40 -61.13 -43.49 25.69
C ASP A 40 -60.75 -42.01 25.85
N ASN A 41 -61.27 -41.33 26.88
CA ASN A 41 -60.87 -39.95 27.20
C ASN A 41 -59.39 -39.86 27.58
N ASP A 42 -58.90 -40.75 28.44
CA ASP A 42 -57.48 -40.80 28.83
C ASP A 42 -56.59 -41.13 27.63
N LEU A 43 -56.99 -42.05 26.75
CA LEU A 43 -56.26 -42.36 25.53
C LEU A 43 -56.19 -41.15 24.59
N SER A 44 -57.33 -40.46 24.41
CA SER A 44 -57.41 -39.26 23.57
C SER A 44 -56.60 -38.09 24.12
N ARG A 45 -56.56 -37.93 25.45
CA ARG A 45 -55.75 -36.92 26.13
C ARG A 45 -54.25 -37.23 26.01
N ASN A 46 -53.85 -38.47 26.26
CA ASN A 46 -52.45 -38.90 26.10
C ASN A 46 -51.97 -38.79 24.64
N LEU A 47 -52.83 -39.07 23.67
CA LEU A 47 -52.55 -38.84 22.24
C LEU A 47 -52.39 -37.34 21.94
N ALA A 48 -53.27 -36.49 22.46
CA ALA A 48 -53.18 -35.05 22.27
C ALA A 48 -51.93 -34.43 22.95
N GLU A 49 -51.56 -34.93 24.13
CA GLU A 49 -50.38 -34.51 24.88
C GLU A 49 -49.09 -34.97 24.18
N SER A 50 -49.04 -36.22 23.69
CA SER A 50 -47.93 -36.73 22.88
C SER A 50 -47.77 -36.01 21.52
N ASP A 51 -48.87 -35.66 20.86
CA ASP A 51 -48.83 -34.87 19.63
C ASP A 51 -48.46 -33.40 19.89
N ALA A 52 -48.72 -32.87 21.09
CA ALA A 52 -48.28 -31.53 21.49
C ALA A 52 -46.78 -31.52 21.81
N GLU A 53 -46.27 -32.53 22.51
CA GLU A 53 -44.84 -32.72 22.76
C GLU A 53 -44.05 -32.89 21.46
N ARG A 54 -44.53 -33.71 20.52
CA ARG A 54 -43.86 -33.92 19.24
C ARG A 54 -43.79 -32.64 18.39
N ARG A 55 -44.86 -31.84 18.39
CA ARG A 55 -44.86 -30.52 17.72
C ARG A 55 -43.94 -29.52 18.39
N ALA A 56 -43.83 -29.56 19.72
CA ALA A 56 -42.91 -28.69 20.46
C ALA A 56 -41.44 -29.06 20.18
N GLU A 57 -41.10 -30.35 20.09
CA GLU A 57 -39.78 -30.82 19.67
C GLU A 57 -39.48 -30.41 18.21
N GLU A 58 -40.42 -30.60 17.28
CA GLU A 58 -40.25 -30.18 15.88
C GLU A 58 -40.06 -28.65 15.73
N ASP A 59 -40.79 -27.83 16.49
CA ASP A 59 -40.63 -26.36 16.51
C ASP A 59 -39.30 -25.94 17.14
N GLU A 60 -38.78 -26.68 18.13
CA GLU A 60 -37.51 -26.38 18.78
C GLU A 60 -36.31 -26.77 17.89
N ASP A 61 -36.39 -27.91 17.21
CA ASP A 61 -35.41 -28.32 16.19
C ASP A 61 -35.36 -27.33 15.01
N LEU A 62 -36.52 -26.84 14.54
CA LEU A 62 -36.58 -25.81 13.49
C LEU A 62 -35.92 -24.50 13.91
N ARG A 63 -36.11 -24.06 15.16
CA ARG A 63 -35.45 -22.85 15.68
C ARG A 63 -33.94 -23.02 15.79
N GLN A 64 -33.47 -24.19 16.25
CA GLN A 64 -32.03 -24.47 16.30
C GLN A 64 -31.41 -24.49 14.89
N ASP A 65 -32.09 -25.07 13.90
CA ASP A 65 -31.63 -25.08 12.52
C ASP A 65 -31.60 -23.66 11.91
N GLU A 66 -32.56 -22.80 12.22
CA GLU A 66 -32.57 -21.38 11.82
C GLU A 66 -31.41 -20.60 12.46
N GLU A 67 -31.19 -20.74 13.78
CA GLU A 67 -30.08 -20.11 14.50
C GLU A 67 -28.71 -20.59 13.98
N ASP A 68 -28.58 -21.88 13.66
CA ASP A 68 -27.36 -22.45 13.08
C ASP A 68 -27.11 -21.91 11.65
N GLN A 69 -28.16 -21.68 10.87
CA GLN A 69 -28.05 -21.09 9.54
C GLN A 69 -27.64 -19.61 9.62
N GLU A 70 -28.24 -18.84 10.53
CA GLU A 70 -27.85 -17.44 10.77
C GLU A 70 -26.39 -17.34 11.25
N ALA A 71 -26.00 -18.18 12.22
CA ALA A 71 -24.63 -18.21 12.71
C ALA A 71 -23.61 -18.61 11.63
N ARG A 72 -23.99 -19.50 10.70
CA ARG A 72 -23.15 -19.84 9.54
C ARG A 72 -23.08 -18.69 8.54
N ALA A 73 -24.18 -18.00 8.28
CA ALA A 73 -24.20 -16.84 7.40
C ALA A 73 -23.32 -15.71 7.94
N GLU A 74 -23.43 -15.38 9.24
CA GLU A 74 -22.57 -14.38 9.90
C GLU A 74 -21.09 -14.76 9.84
N ARG A 75 -20.74 -16.04 10.06
CA ARG A 75 -19.35 -16.51 9.93
C ARG A 75 -18.81 -16.37 8.51
N ILE A 76 -19.64 -16.63 7.49
CA ILE A 76 -19.25 -16.46 6.09
C ILE A 76 -19.06 -14.98 5.78
N GLU A 77 -19.99 -14.11 6.20
CA GLU A 77 -19.85 -12.67 6.01
C GLU A 77 -18.60 -12.12 6.70
N GLN A 78 -18.31 -12.59 7.90
CA GLN A 78 -17.11 -12.18 8.63
C GLN A 78 -15.83 -12.69 7.95
N ALA A 79 -15.81 -13.94 7.49
CA ALA A 79 -14.68 -14.46 6.72
C ALA A 79 -14.46 -13.70 5.39
N VAL A 80 -15.54 -13.26 4.73
CA VAL A 80 -15.45 -12.42 3.52
C VAL A 80 -14.88 -11.05 3.84
N LYS A 81 -15.32 -10.41 4.94
CA LYS A 81 -14.78 -9.13 5.40
C LYS A 81 -13.30 -9.25 5.76
N ASP A 82 -12.92 -10.26 6.54
CA ASP A 82 -11.53 -10.52 6.91
C ASP A 82 -10.65 -10.71 5.67
N GLN A 83 -11.16 -11.43 4.65
CA GLN A 83 -10.47 -11.62 3.39
C GLN A 83 -10.32 -10.30 2.60
N GLN A 84 -11.37 -9.47 2.57
CA GLN A 84 -11.30 -8.13 1.97
C GLN A 84 -10.27 -7.24 2.65
N GLU A 85 -10.24 -7.21 3.99
CA GLU A 85 -9.26 -6.42 4.76
C GLU A 85 -7.81 -6.88 4.48
N LEU A 86 -7.58 -8.20 4.37
CA LEU A 86 -6.27 -8.75 4.01
C LEU A 86 -5.84 -8.34 2.59
N ASP A 87 -6.77 -8.37 1.63
CA ASP A 87 -6.48 -7.99 0.25
C ASP A 87 -6.24 -6.48 0.14
N GLU A 88 -7.00 -5.66 0.86
CA GLU A 88 -6.75 -4.21 0.97
C GLU A 88 -5.39 -3.89 1.61
N HIS A 89 -4.99 -4.64 2.64
CA HIS A 89 -3.67 -4.48 3.25
C HIS A 89 -2.54 -4.84 2.27
N ARG A 90 -2.69 -5.94 1.52
CA ARG A 90 -1.73 -6.33 0.48
C ARG A 90 -1.62 -5.28 -0.63
N ASP A 91 -2.75 -4.77 -1.10
CA ASP A 91 -2.79 -3.70 -2.09
C ASP A 91 -2.05 -2.45 -1.57
N ARG A 92 -2.27 -2.08 -0.30
CA ARG A 92 -1.63 -0.90 0.30
C ARG A 92 -0.11 -1.06 0.41
N GLU A 93 0.37 -2.25 0.81
CA GLU A 93 1.81 -2.54 0.84
C GLU A 93 2.42 -2.52 -0.56
N GLN A 94 1.76 -3.11 -1.56
CA GLN A 94 2.23 -3.06 -2.96
C GLN A 94 2.33 -1.62 -3.49
N VAL A 95 1.35 -0.76 -3.17
CA VAL A 95 1.41 0.66 -3.54
C VAL A 95 2.58 1.35 -2.87
N LYS A 96 2.84 1.10 -1.57
CA LYS A 96 4.00 1.69 -0.86
C LYS A 96 5.31 1.25 -1.51
N ASP A 97 5.46 -0.03 -1.82
CA ASP A 97 6.66 -0.55 -2.48
C ASP A 97 6.86 0.10 -3.86
N ALA A 98 5.81 0.19 -4.67
CA ALA A 98 5.85 0.89 -5.96
C ALA A 98 6.21 2.38 -5.81
N THR A 99 5.70 3.07 -4.79
CA THR A 99 6.09 4.46 -4.52
C THR A 99 7.55 4.60 -4.08
N ALA A 100 8.09 3.63 -3.35
CA ALA A 100 9.49 3.61 -2.95
C ALA A 100 10.42 3.35 -4.16
N GLU A 101 10.05 2.41 -5.03
CA GLU A 101 10.77 2.10 -6.26
C GLU A 101 10.79 3.29 -7.23
N THR A 102 9.63 3.91 -7.49
CA THR A 102 9.53 5.12 -8.34
C THR A 102 10.37 6.27 -7.78
N THR A 103 10.34 6.50 -6.47
CA THR A 103 11.14 7.54 -5.82
C THR A 103 12.63 7.26 -5.99
N ARG A 104 13.06 6.01 -5.80
CA ARG A 104 14.46 5.61 -5.98
C ARG A 104 14.91 5.76 -7.43
N ALA A 105 14.10 5.34 -8.39
CA ALA A 105 14.38 5.50 -9.82
C ALA A 105 14.53 6.99 -10.19
N MET A 106 13.64 7.86 -9.69
CA MET A 106 13.76 9.31 -9.91
C MET A 106 15.03 9.92 -9.27
N GLN A 107 15.46 9.44 -8.11
CA GLN A 107 16.72 9.86 -7.48
C GLN A 107 17.94 9.45 -8.32
N LEU A 108 17.94 8.23 -8.87
CA LEU A 108 19.00 7.75 -9.76
C LEU A 108 19.03 8.56 -11.07
N ALA A 109 17.88 8.80 -11.68
CA ALA A 109 17.77 9.66 -12.87
C ALA A 109 18.38 11.04 -12.64
N TYR A 110 18.06 11.66 -11.51
CA TYR A 110 18.62 12.97 -11.14
C TYR A 110 20.14 12.92 -10.94
N ALA A 111 20.66 11.87 -10.31
CA ALA A 111 22.10 11.70 -10.13
C ALA A 111 22.83 11.57 -11.48
N ASP A 112 22.25 10.81 -12.41
CA ASP A 112 22.80 10.63 -13.76
C ASP A 112 22.73 11.93 -14.58
N GLU A 113 21.67 12.73 -14.45
CA GLU A 113 21.61 14.05 -15.09
C GLU A 113 22.71 14.99 -14.60
N LEU A 114 23.00 14.99 -13.30
CA LEU A 114 24.11 15.76 -12.74
C LEU A 114 25.47 15.24 -13.25
N ALA A 115 25.63 13.93 -13.43
CA ALA A 115 26.83 13.35 -14.03
C ALA A 115 26.95 13.77 -15.50
N ARG A 116 25.90 13.59 -16.30
CA ARG A 116 25.81 14.03 -17.69
C ARG A 116 26.22 15.49 -17.86
N ASP A 117 25.65 16.39 -17.05
CA ASP A 117 25.90 17.82 -17.18
C ASP A 117 27.35 18.18 -16.86
N ARG A 118 27.98 17.50 -15.89
CA ARG A 118 29.43 17.64 -15.62
C ARG A 118 30.28 17.22 -16.81
N TYR A 119 30.02 16.04 -17.39
CA TYR A 119 30.77 15.56 -18.54
C TYR A 119 30.53 16.40 -19.80
N ARG A 120 29.32 16.95 -20.00
CA ARG A 120 29.08 17.93 -21.07
C ARG A 120 29.91 19.20 -20.90
N GLN A 121 30.08 19.68 -19.66
CA GLN A 121 30.93 20.83 -19.38
C GLN A 121 32.41 20.52 -19.65
N TYR A 122 32.92 19.35 -19.26
CA TYR A 122 34.29 18.94 -19.57
C TYR A 122 34.52 18.82 -21.08
N ALA A 123 33.62 18.13 -21.78
CA ALA A 123 33.65 18.02 -23.24
C ALA A 123 33.66 19.41 -23.91
N ALA A 124 32.81 20.35 -23.47
CA ALA A 124 32.79 21.70 -24.02
C ALA A 124 34.13 22.45 -23.81
N ASN A 125 34.74 22.33 -22.63
CA ASN A 125 36.03 22.93 -22.33
C ASN A 125 37.15 22.33 -23.19
N ASP A 126 37.19 21.00 -23.34
CA ASP A 126 38.20 20.31 -24.15
C ASP A 126 38.05 20.65 -25.63
N LYS A 127 36.81 20.77 -26.11
CA LYS A 127 36.52 21.26 -27.46
C LYS A 127 37.06 22.69 -27.66
N GLN A 128 36.80 23.60 -26.73
CA GLN A 128 37.30 24.98 -26.82
C GLN A 128 38.83 25.03 -26.80
N ARG A 129 39.49 24.24 -25.94
CA ARG A 129 40.95 24.12 -25.91
C ARG A 129 41.51 23.58 -27.22
N SER A 130 40.91 22.52 -27.77
CA SER A 130 41.33 21.94 -29.05
C SER A 130 41.26 22.94 -30.20
N LEU A 131 40.23 23.79 -30.23
CA LEU A 131 40.09 24.84 -31.24
C LEU A 131 41.14 25.94 -31.07
N SER A 132 41.39 26.35 -29.82
CA SER A 132 42.43 27.34 -29.50
C SER A 132 43.82 26.85 -29.90
N ASP A 133 44.17 25.61 -29.53
CA ASP A 133 45.47 25.01 -29.85
C ASP A 133 45.62 24.81 -31.36
N ARG A 134 44.55 24.40 -32.06
CA ARG A 134 44.56 24.26 -33.52
C ARG A 134 44.76 25.59 -34.22
N ALA A 135 44.08 26.65 -33.77
CA ALA A 135 44.23 27.99 -34.33
C ALA A 135 45.64 28.54 -34.08
N HIS A 136 46.16 28.39 -32.86
CA HIS A 136 47.51 28.84 -32.52
C HIS A 136 48.58 28.05 -33.29
N GLY A 137 48.47 26.73 -33.34
CA GLY A 137 49.37 25.87 -34.10
C GLY A 137 49.35 26.16 -35.60
N GLY A 138 48.16 26.44 -36.17
CA GLY A 138 48.01 26.88 -37.55
C GLY A 138 48.74 28.19 -37.82
N HIS A 139 48.52 29.20 -36.97
CA HIS A 139 49.21 30.49 -37.09
C HIS A 139 50.74 30.34 -37.10
N LEU A 140 51.32 29.57 -36.16
CA LEU A 140 52.78 29.38 -36.11
C LEU A 140 53.32 28.64 -37.35
N LEU A 141 52.55 27.73 -37.93
CA LEU A 141 52.92 27.04 -39.15
C LEU A 141 52.83 27.94 -40.38
N ASP A 142 51.79 28.77 -40.45
CA ASP A 142 51.62 29.74 -41.54
C ASP A 142 52.72 30.80 -41.49
N GLU A 143 53.09 31.28 -40.30
CA GLU A 143 54.20 32.22 -40.09
C GLU A 143 55.55 31.60 -40.49
N ALA A 144 55.82 30.36 -40.08
CA ALA A 144 57.02 29.63 -40.50
C ALA A 144 57.07 29.40 -42.03
N ALA A 145 55.92 29.11 -42.65
CA ALA A 145 55.82 28.87 -44.09
C ALA A 145 55.97 30.16 -44.91
N ALA A 146 55.51 31.30 -44.38
CA ALA A 146 55.69 32.60 -45.01
C ALA A 146 57.15 33.08 -44.97
N HIS A 147 57.89 32.69 -43.93
CA HIS A 147 59.28 33.10 -43.68
C HIS A 147 60.22 31.90 -43.49
N PRO A 148 60.45 31.07 -44.51
CA PRO A 148 61.19 29.82 -44.36
C PRO A 148 62.68 30.00 -44.05
N ASP A 149 63.29 31.09 -44.54
CA ASP A 149 64.73 31.35 -44.41
C ASP A 149 65.08 32.16 -43.14
N GLU A 150 64.09 32.63 -42.37
CA GLU A 150 64.32 33.42 -41.17
C GLU A 150 64.84 32.56 -40.00
N ALA A 151 65.79 33.12 -39.25
CA ALA A 151 66.31 32.49 -38.05
C ALA A 151 65.18 32.34 -37.01
N GLY A 152 64.75 31.10 -36.77
CA GLY A 152 63.63 30.78 -35.88
C GLY A 152 62.45 30.10 -36.57
N SER A 153 62.38 30.11 -37.91
CA SER A 153 61.29 29.48 -38.67
C SER A 153 61.13 27.98 -38.38
N ALA A 154 62.24 27.25 -38.29
CA ALA A 154 62.23 25.84 -37.91
C ALA A 154 61.68 25.61 -36.48
N ALA A 155 61.93 26.54 -35.55
CA ALA A 155 61.40 26.47 -34.19
C ALA A 155 59.90 26.74 -34.16
N LEU A 156 59.42 27.76 -34.89
CA LEU A 156 57.99 28.05 -35.05
C LEU A 156 57.25 26.86 -35.67
N SER A 157 57.82 26.23 -36.71
CA SER A 157 57.21 25.04 -37.31
C SER A 157 57.13 23.87 -36.32
N ALA A 158 58.18 23.63 -35.54
CA ALA A 158 58.17 22.59 -34.52
C ALA A 158 57.14 22.87 -33.41
N GLU A 159 57.02 24.12 -32.97
CA GLU A 159 56.05 24.55 -31.97
C GLU A 159 54.61 24.45 -32.51
N GLY A 160 54.37 24.88 -33.74
CA GLY A 160 53.07 24.74 -34.39
C GLY A 160 52.61 23.28 -34.49
N ARG A 161 53.52 22.35 -34.82
CA ARG A 161 53.23 20.90 -34.78
C ARG A 161 52.91 20.39 -33.37
N ARG A 162 53.57 20.92 -32.33
CA ARG A 162 53.25 20.55 -30.93
C ARG A 162 51.84 20.98 -30.55
N PHE A 163 51.42 22.19 -30.92
CA PHE A 163 50.05 22.65 -30.69
C PHE A 163 49.02 21.87 -31.51
N GLN A 164 49.32 21.49 -32.76
CA GLN A 164 48.45 20.58 -33.51
C GLN A 164 48.29 19.23 -32.81
N ASN A 165 49.39 18.65 -32.29
CA ASN A 165 49.32 17.41 -31.53
C ASN A 165 48.51 17.58 -30.23
N ALA A 166 48.71 18.68 -29.50
CA ALA A 166 47.91 19.00 -28.31
C ALA A 166 46.41 19.09 -28.64
N ALA A 167 46.06 19.79 -29.73
CA ALA A 167 44.68 19.90 -30.20
C ALA A 167 44.05 18.52 -30.49
N THR A 168 44.80 17.59 -31.08
CA THR A 168 44.29 16.22 -31.33
C THR A 168 44.07 15.43 -30.04
N ILE A 169 44.88 15.67 -29.00
CA ILE A 169 44.71 15.03 -27.69
C ILE A 169 43.45 15.57 -27.02
N GLU A 170 43.25 16.89 -27.00
CA GLU A 170 42.05 17.51 -26.43
C GLU A 170 40.78 17.11 -27.20
N GLU A 171 40.85 16.98 -28.53
CA GLU A 171 39.72 16.48 -29.32
C GLU A 171 39.35 15.04 -28.96
N ARG A 172 40.33 14.15 -28.71
CA ARG A 172 40.05 12.78 -28.23
C ARG A 172 39.37 12.78 -26.86
N LYS A 173 39.80 13.65 -25.95
CA LYS A 173 39.14 13.79 -24.64
C LYS A 173 37.72 14.30 -24.78
N TYR A 174 37.49 15.29 -25.64
CA TYR A 174 36.15 15.77 -25.98
C TYR A 174 35.23 14.62 -26.39
N TYR A 175 35.63 13.76 -27.34
CA TYR A 175 34.81 12.63 -27.76
C TYR A 175 34.59 11.61 -26.64
N SER A 176 35.62 11.34 -25.82
CA SER A 176 35.50 10.48 -24.65
C SER A 176 34.46 11.00 -23.67
N ASP A 177 34.60 12.24 -23.21
CA ASP A 177 33.68 12.85 -22.24
C ASP A 177 32.27 13.02 -22.81
N HIS A 178 32.15 13.33 -24.09
CA HIS A 178 30.86 13.37 -24.78
C HIS A 178 30.16 12.01 -24.76
N SER A 179 30.89 10.93 -25.06
CA SER A 179 30.32 9.56 -25.03
C SER A 179 29.89 9.15 -23.62
N ILE A 180 30.64 9.54 -22.59
CA ILE A 180 30.28 9.30 -21.19
C ILE A 180 29.00 10.08 -20.83
N ALA A 181 28.90 11.33 -21.26
CA ALA A 181 27.70 12.13 -21.04
C ALA A 181 26.46 11.51 -21.73
N GLU A 182 26.60 10.99 -22.95
CA GLU A 182 25.52 10.27 -23.63
C GLU A 182 25.08 9.02 -22.89
N ALA A 183 26.02 8.27 -22.31
CA ALA A 183 25.71 7.08 -21.51
C ALA A 183 24.86 7.44 -20.27
N TYR A 184 25.25 8.49 -19.55
CA TYR A 184 24.48 9.01 -18.41
C TYR A 184 23.12 9.58 -18.85
N ASP A 185 23.04 10.24 -20.01
CA ASP A 185 21.75 10.71 -20.55
C ASP A 185 20.81 9.55 -20.88
N ALA A 186 21.33 8.45 -21.42
CA ALA A 186 20.56 7.24 -21.68
C ALA A 186 20.07 6.58 -20.38
N SER A 187 20.97 6.40 -19.40
CA SER A 187 20.65 5.85 -18.08
C SER A 187 19.58 6.68 -17.34
N ALA A 188 19.72 8.02 -17.35
CA ALA A 188 18.72 8.90 -16.77
C ALA A 188 17.33 8.76 -17.41
N ARG A 189 17.27 8.59 -18.74
CA ARG A 189 16.00 8.35 -19.45
C ARG A 189 15.39 7.01 -19.11
N GLU A 190 16.21 5.98 -18.93
CA GLU A 190 15.77 4.64 -18.52
C GLU A 190 15.14 4.69 -17.12
N HIS A 191 15.81 5.29 -16.14
CA HIS A 191 15.26 5.45 -14.80
C HIS A 191 13.96 6.27 -14.75
N ARG A 192 13.84 7.31 -15.58
CA ARG A 192 12.57 8.05 -15.71
C ARG A 192 11.46 7.21 -16.33
N ARG A 193 11.80 6.32 -17.27
CA ARG A 193 10.85 5.40 -17.89
C ARG A 193 10.39 4.34 -16.90
N GLU A 194 11.31 3.75 -16.15
CA GLU A 194 11.02 2.81 -15.06
C GLU A 194 10.08 3.45 -14.03
N ALA A 195 10.37 4.69 -13.60
CA ALA A 195 9.49 5.45 -12.72
C ALA A 195 8.10 5.71 -13.34
N ALA A 196 8.02 5.95 -14.66
CA ALA A 196 6.74 6.19 -15.34
C ALA A 196 5.92 4.90 -15.51
N GLU A 197 6.56 3.75 -15.67
CA GLU A 197 5.91 2.43 -15.78
C GLU A 197 5.40 1.94 -14.42
N ALA A 198 6.07 2.29 -13.32
CA ALA A 198 5.67 1.92 -11.97
C ALA A 198 4.63 2.85 -11.32
N GLN A 199 4.30 3.99 -11.93
CA GLN A 199 3.18 4.83 -11.44
C GLN A 199 1.84 4.31 -11.95
N PRO A 200 0.81 4.20 -11.09
CA PRO A 200 -0.54 3.86 -11.52
C PRO A 200 -1.07 4.92 -12.49
N SER A 201 -1.89 4.48 -13.45
CA SER A 201 -2.50 5.39 -14.42
C SER A 201 -3.27 6.52 -13.72
N ALA A 202 -3.25 7.75 -14.26
CA ALA A 202 -3.96 8.88 -13.68
C ALA A 202 -5.47 8.59 -13.45
N SER A 203 -6.04 7.68 -14.24
CA SER A 203 -7.40 7.16 -14.08
C SER A 203 -7.62 6.27 -12.86
N GLU A 204 -6.62 5.48 -12.44
CA GLU A 204 -6.68 4.66 -11.22
C GLU A 204 -6.39 5.48 -9.96
N ALA A 205 -5.49 6.45 -10.04
CA ALA A 205 -5.18 7.38 -8.94
C ALA A 205 -6.41 8.20 -8.50
N VAL A 206 -7.36 8.47 -9.41
CA VAL A 206 -8.62 9.16 -9.10
C VAL A 206 -9.66 8.21 -8.48
N ARG A 207 -9.64 6.91 -8.80
CA ARG A 207 -10.58 5.91 -8.25
C ARG A 207 -10.18 5.42 -6.86
N LYS A 208 -8.87 5.28 -6.59
CA LYS A 208 -8.31 5.01 -5.26
C LYS A 208 -7.54 6.25 -4.80
N ALA A 209 -8.25 7.35 -4.58
CA ALA A 209 -7.63 8.54 -4.01
C ALA A 209 -7.14 8.22 -2.58
N PRO A 210 -5.87 8.50 -2.23
CA PRO A 210 -5.41 8.33 -0.86
C PRO A 210 -6.23 9.25 0.07
N GLU A 211 -6.66 8.73 1.23
CA GLU A 211 -7.45 9.50 2.21
C GLU A 211 -6.69 10.72 2.74
N GLU A 212 -5.36 10.61 2.82
CA GLU A 212 -4.46 11.74 3.09
C GLU A 212 -3.74 12.16 1.80
N PRO A 213 -3.86 13.43 1.37
CA PRO A 213 -3.03 13.93 0.28
C PRO A 213 -1.56 13.87 0.72
N PRO A 214 -0.62 13.48 -0.17
CA PRO A 214 0.79 13.53 0.16
C PRO A 214 1.13 14.95 0.61
N GLU A 215 1.78 15.06 1.78
CA GLU A 215 2.26 16.34 2.28
C GLU A 215 3.09 16.99 1.17
N ALA A 216 2.60 18.11 0.66
CA ALA A 216 3.33 18.90 -0.31
C ALA A 216 4.65 19.28 0.36
N GLN A 217 5.74 18.60 -0.02
CA GLN A 217 7.08 19.07 0.28
C GLN A 217 7.17 20.43 -0.39
N LEU A 218 6.95 21.49 0.39
CA LEU A 218 7.16 22.85 -0.05
C LEU A 218 8.53 22.86 -0.72
N PRO A 219 8.65 23.36 -1.96
CA PRO A 219 9.94 23.43 -2.63
C PRO A 219 10.86 24.12 -1.64
N GLN A 220 11.87 23.39 -1.13
CA GLN A 220 12.79 23.92 -0.13
C GLN A 220 13.34 25.20 -0.74
N ALA A 221 12.80 26.33 -0.28
CA ALA A 221 13.01 27.62 -0.90
C ALA A 221 14.52 27.78 -0.99
N ARG A 222 15.04 27.73 -2.23
CA ARG A 222 16.46 27.61 -2.60
C ARG A 222 17.34 28.29 -1.55
N ARG A 223 17.71 27.56 -0.50
CA ARG A 223 18.39 28.15 0.66
C ARG A 223 19.89 28.22 0.41
N HIS A 224 20.30 28.36 -0.85
CA HIS A 224 21.67 28.58 -1.26
C HIS A 224 21.73 29.44 -2.54
N VAL A 225 21.04 30.57 -2.57
CA VAL A 225 21.67 31.74 -3.21
C VAL A 225 22.53 32.36 -2.12
N ARG A 226 23.78 31.90 -2.01
CA ARG A 226 24.83 32.74 -1.45
C ARG A 226 24.79 34.02 -2.28
N GLY A 227 24.19 35.09 -1.74
CA GLY A 227 24.34 36.43 -2.28
C GLY A 227 25.82 36.72 -2.51
N PRO A 228 26.16 37.64 -3.43
CA PRO A 228 27.52 37.80 -3.96
C PRO A 228 28.50 37.88 -2.79
N GLY A 229 29.22 36.76 -2.58
CA GLY A 229 30.17 36.65 -1.50
C GLY A 229 31.17 37.79 -1.66
N ARG A 230 31.44 38.53 -0.57
CA ARG A 230 32.42 39.62 -0.55
C ARG A 230 33.70 39.16 -1.26
N VAL A 231 33.89 39.61 -2.50
CA VAL A 231 35.12 39.33 -3.25
C VAL A 231 36.20 40.13 -2.53
N ARG A 232 37.07 39.42 -1.81
CA ARG A 232 38.23 40.02 -1.16
C ARG A 232 39.35 40.05 -2.19
N ASN A 233 40.03 41.19 -2.32
CA ASN A 233 41.26 41.25 -3.10
C ASN A 233 42.38 40.44 -2.42
N ARG A 234 43.53 40.24 -3.07
CA ARG A 234 44.70 39.54 -2.50
C ARG A 234 45.21 40.11 -1.15
N GLN A 235 44.72 41.28 -0.74
CA GLN A 235 45.06 41.97 0.51
C GLN A 235 43.94 41.88 1.57
N GLY A 236 42.90 41.06 1.33
CA GLY A 236 41.83 40.80 2.30
C GLY A 236 40.76 41.89 2.44
N LYS A 237 40.81 42.97 1.64
CA LYS A 237 39.80 44.05 1.70
C LYS A 237 38.57 43.69 0.85
N ALA A 238 37.38 43.90 1.40
CA ALA A 238 36.11 43.62 0.74
C ALA A 238 35.84 44.64 -0.38
N VAL A 239 35.75 44.17 -1.62
CA VAL A 239 35.37 44.98 -2.78
C VAL A 239 33.85 44.90 -2.95
N LYS A 240 33.18 46.04 -3.15
CA LYS A 240 31.74 46.06 -3.45
C LYS A 240 31.52 45.52 -4.87
N PRO A 241 30.60 44.57 -5.10
CA PRO A 241 30.28 44.13 -6.44
C PRO A 241 29.59 45.27 -7.22
N ASN A 242 30.00 45.47 -8.47
CA ASN A 242 29.38 46.43 -9.38
C ASN A 242 27.95 45.99 -9.68
N ARG A 243 26.99 46.89 -9.45
CA ARG A 243 25.53 46.66 -9.56
C ARG A 243 25.01 46.61 -11.00
N ALA A 244 25.89 46.46 -11.99
CA ALA A 244 25.57 46.56 -13.41
C ALA A 244 25.44 45.19 -14.11
N SER A 245 25.41 44.09 -13.35
CA SER A 245 25.34 42.72 -13.88
C SER A 245 24.17 41.91 -13.34
N GLU A 246 23.12 42.56 -12.83
CA GLU A 246 21.85 41.89 -12.54
C GLU A 246 21.02 41.86 -13.84
N PRO A 247 20.52 40.69 -14.28
CA PRO A 247 19.59 40.63 -15.40
C PRO A 247 18.23 41.21 -14.95
N ASP A 248 17.71 42.18 -15.71
CA ASP A 248 16.35 42.69 -15.52
C ASP A 248 15.36 41.54 -15.70
N LEU A 249 14.76 41.11 -14.59
CA LEU A 249 13.62 40.20 -14.57
C LEU A 249 12.37 41.05 -14.40
N GLU A 250 11.87 41.61 -15.50
CA GLU A 250 10.48 42.07 -15.58
C GLU A 250 9.60 40.89 -16.02
N ILE A 251 8.51 40.70 -15.28
CA ILE A 251 7.44 39.69 -15.47
C ILE A 251 6.49 40.19 -16.55
#